data_AF-A0A7X8J060-F1
#
_entry.id   AF-A0A7X8J060-F1
#
_cell.length_a   1.000
_cell.length_b   1.000
_cell.length_c   1.000
_cell.angle_alpha   90.00
_cell.angle_beta   90.00
_cell.angle_gamma   90.00
#
_symmetry.space_group_name_H-M   'P 1'
#
loop_
_entity.id
_entity.type
_entity.pdbx_description
1 polymer ?
#
loop_
_entity_poly.entity_id
_entity_poly.type
_entity_poly.pdbx_seq_one_letter_code
_entity_poly.pdbx_strand_id
1 'polypeptide(L)'
;YYIDEWLRAIGSGKIGPSTTDEVKSKKKDDSARFQQLLSKAQGKLQSAENLLRAKSEERSRIEDVLKNSIETITVHDSLTGFAGVKTCYTEQQKRTLGDMGEIVRQLLSVDKELQKLSEDYSIAESDVRSLQQKVEDSGGGETNASGVSAEYDTIRQMAKMTCGRQGNHFPILTREYFHCSSREIGIRENVIETLRWIESIDTEAYCRQYKSQLNRIPPFVILIPSYGDYGFCWEPFDRYNRVTSRGRIAIPMYSKNLQIAVLTAVADLRWQVAKEKASYYWMEEGLTGNYYQWFQAQKLKGDVKEYFINDYLLWMLKESDGIQKLNKDVRAVFWRFMPFSQEIKDKLKPRALVYQELCQRDRNRELSDGY
;
A
#
# COMPACT_ATOMS: atom_id res chain seq x y z
N TYR A 1 2.54 -16.32 -6.39
CA TYR A 1 3.53 -17.21 -7.01
C TYR A 1 3.42 -18.55 -6.32
N TYR A 2 3.31 -19.62 -7.10
CA TYR A 2 3.69 -20.94 -6.59
C TYR A 2 5.22 -21.00 -6.44
N ILE A 3 5.72 -21.94 -5.63
CA ILE A 3 7.16 -22.01 -5.30
C ILE A 3 8.03 -22.13 -6.55
N ASP A 4 7.62 -22.95 -7.52
CA ASP A 4 8.35 -23.15 -8.78
C ASP A 4 8.44 -21.85 -9.60
N GLU A 5 7.33 -21.11 -9.70
CA GLU A 5 7.28 -19.80 -10.37
C GLU A 5 8.17 -18.78 -9.65
N TRP A 6 8.16 -18.81 -8.31
CA TRP A 6 8.94 -17.91 -7.47
C TRP A 6 10.44 -18.16 -7.64
N LEU A 7 10.88 -19.42 -7.53
CA LEU A 7 12.27 -19.81 -7.72
C LEU A 7 12.74 -19.54 -9.16
N ARG A 8 11.88 -19.75 -10.17
CA ARG A 8 12.20 -19.40 -11.57
C ARG A 8 12.39 -17.89 -11.73
N ALA A 9 11.55 -17.07 -11.11
CA ALA A 9 11.66 -15.61 -11.17
C ALA A 9 12.94 -15.09 -10.47
N ILE A 10 13.38 -15.76 -9.41
CA ILE A 10 14.65 -15.44 -8.74
C ILE A 10 15.85 -15.92 -9.55
N GLY A 11 15.81 -17.14 -10.07
CA GLY A 11 16.88 -17.70 -10.90
C GLY A 11 17.11 -16.92 -12.19
N SER A 12 16.05 -16.32 -12.75
CA SER A 12 16.14 -15.43 -13.92
C SER A 12 16.51 -13.98 -13.57
N GLY A 13 16.70 -13.64 -12.29
CA GLY A 13 16.99 -12.28 -11.83
C GLY A 13 15.82 -11.29 -11.96
N LYS A 14 14.61 -11.75 -12.28
CA LYS A 14 13.42 -10.88 -12.38
C LYS A 14 12.99 -10.35 -11.01
N ILE A 15 13.21 -11.15 -9.97
CA ILE A 15 12.94 -10.82 -8.57
C ILE A 15 14.22 -11.08 -7.79
N GLY A 16 14.62 -10.16 -6.91
CA GLY A 16 15.77 -10.37 -6.03
C GLY A 16 15.49 -11.45 -4.97
N PRO A 17 16.50 -12.18 -4.49
CA PRO A 17 16.36 -13.09 -3.35
C PRO A 17 15.72 -12.40 -2.13
N SER A 18 15.07 -13.18 -1.28
CA SER A 18 14.45 -12.69 -0.05
C SER A 18 15.50 -12.28 0.96
N THR A 19 15.31 -11.12 1.60
CA THR A 19 16.21 -10.67 2.65
C THR A 19 16.04 -11.58 3.88
N THR A 20 17.16 -12.06 4.44
CA THR A 20 17.23 -12.78 5.71
C THR A 20 18.12 -12.00 6.68
N ASP A 21 17.86 -12.10 7.99
CA ASP A 21 18.71 -11.48 9.02
C ASP A 21 20.05 -12.23 9.23
N GLU A 22 20.24 -13.37 8.56
CA GLU A 22 21.47 -14.16 8.65
C GLU A 22 22.62 -13.54 7.82
N VAL A 23 23.83 -13.69 8.35
CA VAL A 23 25.04 -12.95 8.00
C VAL A 23 25.34 -12.94 6.50
N LYS A 24 25.48 -11.73 5.95
CA LYS A 24 25.96 -11.47 4.58
C LYS A 24 27.15 -12.37 4.24
N SER A 25 27.04 -13.17 3.18
CA SER A 25 28.18 -13.87 2.60
C SER A 25 29.25 -12.84 2.23
N LYS A 26 30.42 -12.94 2.87
CA LYS A 26 31.62 -12.15 2.54
C LYS A 26 32.15 -12.58 1.16
N LYS A 27 31.56 -12.07 0.07
CA LYS A 27 32.26 -11.94 -1.20
C LYS A 27 31.98 -10.55 -1.78
N LYS A 28 33.07 -9.86 -2.13
CA LYS A 28 33.08 -8.69 -3.01
C LYS A 28 32.50 -9.16 -4.33
N ASP A 29 31.21 -8.96 -4.51
CA ASP A 29 30.56 -9.15 -5.79
C ASP A 29 30.12 -7.76 -6.25
N ASP A 30 31.02 -7.09 -6.98
CA ASP A 30 30.75 -5.74 -7.50
C ASP A 30 29.50 -5.75 -8.38
N SER A 31 29.19 -6.87 -9.04
CA SER A 31 27.92 -7.11 -9.76
C SER A 31 26.70 -7.00 -8.84
N ALA A 32 26.70 -7.71 -7.70
CA ALA A 32 25.62 -7.62 -6.71
C ALA A 32 25.47 -6.18 -6.14
N ARG A 33 26.58 -5.46 -5.98
CA ARG A 33 26.55 -4.04 -5.56
C ARG A 33 25.94 -3.14 -6.63
N PHE A 34 26.29 -3.32 -7.91
CA PHE A 34 25.71 -2.55 -9.00
C PHE A 34 24.22 -2.87 -9.19
N GLN A 35 23.81 -4.13 -9.05
CA GLN A 35 22.40 -4.53 -9.03
C GLN A 35 21.61 -3.86 -7.88
N GLN A 36 22.20 -3.76 -6.69
CA GLN A 36 21.57 -3.04 -5.56
C GLN A 36 21.40 -1.55 -5.85
N LEU A 37 22.43 -0.90 -6.41
CA LEU A 37 22.34 0.50 -6.80
C LEU A 37 21.30 0.71 -7.90
N LEU A 38 21.22 -0.23 -8.85
CA LEU A 38 20.23 -0.22 -9.92
C LEU A 38 18.80 -0.33 -9.38
N SER A 39 18.51 -1.27 -8.46
CA SER A 39 17.19 -1.40 -7.82
C SER A 39 16.77 -0.09 -7.13
N LYS A 40 17.71 0.55 -6.41
CA LYS A 40 17.47 1.85 -5.77
C LYS A 40 17.18 2.96 -6.79
N ALA A 41 17.94 3.02 -7.87
CA ALA A 41 17.76 4.03 -8.92
C ALA A 41 16.42 3.82 -9.66
N GLN A 42 16.07 2.58 -9.98
CA GLN A 42 14.77 2.22 -10.57
C GLN A 42 13.61 2.61 -9.66
N GLY A 43 13.73 2.40 -8.34
CA GLY A 43 12.74 2.85 -7.38
C GLY A 43 12.53 4.37 -7.36
N LYS A 44 13.63 5.14 -7.48
CA LYS A 44 13.56 6.61 -7.62
C LYS A 44 12.89 7.02 -8.92
N LEU A 45 13.27 6.41 -10.04
CA LEU A 45 12.69 6.69 -11.36
C LEU A 45 11.18 6.46 -11.37
N GLN A 46 10.75 5.30 -10.87
CA GLN A 46 9.32 4.97 -10.77
C GLN A 46 8.57 5.97 -9.86
N SER A 47 9.19 6.39 -8.75
CA SER A 47 8.59 7.41 -7.90
C SER A 47 8.50 8.77 -8.59
N ALA A 48 9.49 9.16 -9.40
CA ALA A 48 9.45 10.39 -10.19
C ALA A 48 8.35 10.32 -11.27
N GLU A 49 8.21 9.17 -11.93
CA GLU A 49 7.16 8.93 -12.92
C GLU A 49 5.75 9.05 -12.30
N ASN A 50 5.52 8.43 -11.13
CA ASN A 50 4.24 8.54 -10.43
C ASN A 50 3.91 10.00 -10.08
N LEU A 51 4.90 10.75 -9.57
CA LEU A 51 4.73 12.17 -9.24
C LEU A 51 4.35 12.99 -10.48
N LEU A 52 5.02 12.75 -11.61
CA LEU A 52 4.73 13.39 -12.89
C LEU A 52 3.33 13.08 -13.39
N ARG A 53 2.93 11.81 -13.42
CA ARG A 53 1.60 11.38 -13.88
C ARG A 53 0.50 12.07 -13.07
N ALA A 54 0.61 12.03 -11.74
CA ALA A 54 -0.39 12.62 -10.87
C ALA A 54 -0.43 14.16 -10.94
N LYS A 55 0.71 14.84 -11.16
CA LYS A 55 0.71 16.29 -11.44
C LYS A 55 0.12 16.64 -12.81
N SER A 56 0.34 15.80 -13.82
CA SER A 56 -0.32 15.94 -15.13
C SER A 56 -1.84 15.77 -15.04
N GLU A 57 -2.32 14.82 -14.23
CA GLU A 57 -3.75 14.65 -13.95
C GLU A 57 -4.32 15.84 -13.16
N GLU A 58 -3.58 16.40 -12.20
CA GLU A 58 -3.97 17.62 -11.49
C GLU A 58 -4.13 18.80 -12.45
N ARG A 59 -3.17 19.00 -13.36
CA ARG A 59 -3.28 20.02 -14.41
C ARG A 59 -4.54 19.80 -15.26
N SER A 60 -4.78 18.57 -15.71
CA SER A 60 -5.95 18.22 -16.54
C SER A 60 -7.26 18.55 -15.82
N ARG A 61 -7.36 18.26 -14.51
CA ARG A 61 -8.55 18.63 -13.71
C ARG A 61 -8.76 20.15 -13.64
N ILE A 62 -7.71 20.92 -13.43
CA ILE A 62 -7.80 22.40 -13.38
C ILE A 62 -8.16 22.97 -14.77
N GLU A 63 -7.59 22.40 -15.84
CA GLU A 63 -7.96 22.75 -17.22
C GLU A 63 -9.44 22.48 -17.51
N ASP A 64 -10.00 21.37 -17.03
CA ASP A 64 -11.42 21.07 -17.18
C ASP A 64 -12.32 22.02 -16.37
N VAL A 65 -11.89 22.43 -15.17
CA VAL A 65 -12.57 23.49 -14.41
C VAL A 65 -12.54 24.82 -15.16
N LEU A 66 -11.43 25.16 -15.81
CA LEU A 66 -11.32 26.36 -16.63
C LEU A 66 -12.26 26.30 -17.85
N LYS A 67 -12.32 25.16 -18.55
CA LYS A 67 -13.25 24.95 -19.68
C LYS A 67 -14.70 25.14 -19.24
N ASN A 68 -15.12 24.48 -18.16
CA ASN A 68 -16.48 24.59 -17.62
C ASN A 68 -16.82 26.03 -17.21
N SER A 69 -15.83 26.77 -16.69
CA SER A 69 -15.98 28.19 -16.33
C SER A 69 -16.21 29.06 -17.57
N ILE A 70 -15.44 28.82 -18.64
CA ILE A 70 -15.60 29.52 -19.93
C ILE A 70 -16.97 29.20 -20.55
N GLU A 71 -17.39 27.93 -20.53
CA GLU A 71 -18.72 27.53 -21.00
C GLU A 71 -19.82 28.27 -20.24
N THR A 72 -19.73 28.33 -18.90
CA THR A 72 -20.71 29.03 -18.07
C THR A 72 -20.80 30.53 -18.39
N ILE A 73 -19.67 31.19 -18.65
CA ILE A 73 -19.62 32.62 -18.96
C ILE A 73 -20.16 32.92 -20.37
N THR A 74 -20.07 31.97 -21.30
CA THR A 74 -20.44 32.18 -22.72
C THR A 74 -21.90 31.86 -23.03
N VAL A 75 -22.64 31.25 -22.10
CA VAL A 75 -24.09 31.02 -22.21
C VAL A 75 -24.85 32.32 -21.91
N HIS A 76 -25.65 32.82 -22.85
CA HIS A 76 -26.45 34.02 -22.65
C HIS A 76 -27.88 33.84 -23.12
N ASP A 77 -28.82 34.35 -22.33
CA ASP A 77 -30.22 34.46 -22.74
C ASP A 77 -30.41 35.66 -23.68
N SER A 78 -31.50 35.62 -24.45
CA SER A 78 -31.91 36.74 -25.30
C SER A 78 -32.73 37.74 -24.51
N LEU A 79 -32.44 39.03 -24.68
CA LEU A 79 -33.13 40.12 -24.03
C LEU A 79 -34.58 40.21 -24.53
N THR A 80 -35.54 40.21 -23.61
CA THR A 80 -36.97 40.26 -23.91
C THR A 80 -37.32 41.53 -24.69
N GLY A 81 -37.93 41.37 -25.88
CA GLY A 81 -38.33 42.48 -26.74
C GLY A 81 -37.26 42.96 -27.75
N PHE A 82 -36.05 42.42 -27.71
CA PHE A 82 -34.97 42.74 -28.66
C PHE A 82 -34.41 41.48 -29.32
N ALA A 83 -34.67 41.31 -30.61
CA ALA A 83 -34.14 40.18 -31.37
C ALA A 83 -32.61 40.30 -31.53
N GLY A 84 -31.87 39.25 -31.12
CA GLY A 84 -30.42 39.17 -31.30
C GLY A 84 -29.57 39.88 -30.24
N VAL A 85 -30.18 40.49 -29.22
CA VAL A 85 -29.45 41.14 -28.12
C VAL A 85 -29.34 40.19 -26.93
N LYS A 86 -28.12 39.95 -26.45
CA LYS A 86 -27.85 39.12 -25.26
C LYS A 86 -28.14 39.89 -23.97
N THR A 87 -28.59 39.20 -22.93
CA THR A 87 -28.77 39.78 -21.59
C THR A 87 -27.44 40.10 -20.91
N CYS A 88 -27.47 40.95 -19.87
CA CYS A 88 -26.34 41.18 -18.99
C CYS A 88 -25.90 39.89 -18.27
N TYR A 89 -24.64 39.84 -17.84
CA TYR A 89 -24.12 38.73 -17.04
C TYR A 89 -24.93 38.54 -15.75
N THR A 90 -25.24 37.28 -15.46
CA THR A 90 -25.86 36.88 -14.19
C THR A 90 -24.86 37.02 -13.04
N GLU A 91 -25.34 37.05 -11.80
CA GLU A 91 -24.47 37.08 -10.61
C GLU A 91 -23.57 35.83 -10.52
N GLN A 92 -24.04 34.68 -11.01
CA GLN A 92 -23.22 33.47 -11.13
C GLN A 92 -22.07 33.68 -12.12
N GLN A 93 -22.34 34.22 -13.31
CA GLN A 93 -21.30 34.47 -14.32
C GLN A 93 -20.27 35.51 -13.87
N LYS A 94 -20.71 36.56 -13.16
CA LYS A 94 -19.79 37.56 -12.58
C LYS A 94 -18.87 36.95 -11.52
N ARG A 95 -19.36 36.03 -10.69
CA ARG A 95 -18.53 35.28 -9.72
C ARG A 95 -17.51 34.41 -10.46
N THR A 96 -17.97 33.59 -11.42
CA THR A 96 -17.08 32.75 -12.23
C THR A 96 -16.00 33.55 -12.95
N LEU A 97 -16.32 34.75 -13.46
CA LEU A 97 -15.34 35.69 -14.04
C LEU A 97 -14.27 36.12 -13.04
N GLY A 98 -14.65 36.37 -11.78
CA GLY A 98 -13.71 36.69 -10.69
C GLY A 98 -12.78 35.53 -10.36
N ASP A 99 -13.31 34.31 -10.34
CA ASP A 99 -12.57 33.09 -9.98
C ASP A 99 -11.55 32.66 -11.06
N MET A 100 -11.75 33.06 -12.33
CA MET A 100 -10.83 32.71 -13.42
C MET A 100 -9.39 33.15 -13.16
N GLY A 101 -9.19 34.30 -12.52
CA GLY A 101 -7.86 34.81 -12.17
C GLY A 101 -7.12 33.91 -11.18
N GLU A 102 -7.84 33.18 -10.33
CA GLU A 102 -7.26 32.18 -9.44
C GLU A 102 -6.95 30.87 -10.17
N ILE A 103 -7.87 30.39 -11.01
CA ILE A 103 -7.69 29.16 -11.80
C ILE A 103 -6.42 29.27 -12.69
N VAL A 104 -6.22 30.41 -13.35
CA VAL A 104 -5.02 30.65 -14.18
C VAL A 104 -3.74 30.68 -13.32
N ARG A 105 -3.78 31.30 -12.13
CA ARG A 105 -2.63 31.27 -11.20
C ARG A 105 -2.29 29.86 -10.74
N GLN A 106 -3.31 29.05 -10.45
CA GLN A 106 -3.13 27.64 -10.08
C GLN A 106 -2.50 26.84 -11.24
N LEU A 107 -2.96 27.03 -12.48
CA LEU A 107 -2.36 26.39 -13.66
C LEU A 107 -0.87 26.72 -13.82
N LEU A 108 -0.51 28.01 -13.69
CA LEU A 108 0.90 28.43 -13.76
C LEU A 108 1.76 27.83 -12.64
N SER A 109 1.20 27.70 -11.44
CA SER A 109 1.89 27.05 -10.31
C SER A 109 2.13 25.56 -10.58
N VAL A 110 1.11 24.85 -11.06
CA VAL A 110 1.21 23.42 -11.40
C VAL A 110 2.19 23.20 -12.54
N ASP A 111 2.22 24.07 -13.55
CA ASP A 111 3.17 23.98 -14.66
C ASP A 111 4.63 24.12 -14.19
N LYS A 112 4.90 25.09 -13.31
CA LYS A 112 6.23 25.26 -12.70
C LYS A 112 6.66 24.03 -11.88
N GLU A 113 5.74 23.43 -11.14
CA GLU A 113 6.00 22.19 -10.41
C GLU A 113 6.25 21.01 -11.35
N LEU A 114 5.49 20.91 -12.44
CA LEU A 114 5.63 19.86 -13.44
C LEU A 114 6.97 19.95 -14.15
N GLN A 115 7.43 21.16 -14.49
CA GLN A 115 8.75 21.39 -15.05
C GLN A 115 9.85 20.84 -14.12
N LYS A 116 9.79 21.18 -12.83
CA LYS A 116 10.75 20.68 -11.84
C LYS A 116 10.73 19.16 -11.73
N LEU A 117 9.54 18.55 -11.70
CA LEU A 117 9.41 17.08 -11.66
C LEU A 117 9.94 16.42 -12.94
N SER A 118 9.83 17.08 -14.09
CA SER A 118 10.34 16.58 -15.37
C SER A 118 11.87 16.60 -15.42
N GLU A 119 12.49 17.60 -14.80
CA GLU A 119 13.94 17.67 -14.62
C GLU A 119 14.41 16.55 -13.67
N ASP A 120 13.74 16.37 -12.53
CA ASP A 120 14.02 15.29 -11.57
C ASP A 120 13.91 13.90 -12.22
N TYR A 121 12.90 13.68 -13.09
CA TYR A 121 12.72 12.44 -13.84
C TYR A 121 13.87 12.21 -14.83
N SER A 122 14.26 13.22 -15.60
CA SER A 122 15.37 13.13 -16.57
C SER A 122 16.69 12.75 -15.88
N ILE A 123 16.95 13.30 -14.69
CA ILE A 123 18.11 12.97 -13.88
C ILE A 123 18.04 11.51 -13.41
N ALA A 124 16.90 11.08 -12.87
CA ALA A 124 16.72 9.70 -12.42
C ALA A 124 16.83 8.68 -13.56
N GLU A 125 16.37 9.02 -14.77
CA GLU A 125 16.47 8.18 -15.96
C GLU A 125 17.93 8.04 -16.41
N SER A 126 18.69 9.14 -16.41
CA SER A 126 20.12 9.12 -16.68
C SER A 126 20.89 8.25 -15.67
N ASP A 127 20.57 8.36 -14.38
CA ASP A 127 21.17 7.54 -13.33
C ASP A 127 20.91 6.05 -13.56
N VAL A 128 19.67 5.66 -13.85
CA VAL A 128 19.29 4.27 -14.14
C VAL A 128 20.06 3.76 -15.37
N ARG A 129 20.10 4.53 -16.45
CA ARG A 129 20.82 4.16 -17.68
C ARG A 129 22.31 3.93 -17.42
N SER A 130 22.94 4.80 -16.64
CA SER A 130 24.36 4.68 -16.28
C SER A 130 24.66 3.44 -15.43
N LEU A 131 23.72 3.03 -14.57
CA LEU A 131 23.85 1.86 -13.70
C LEU A 131 23.52 0.57 -14.45
N GLN A 132 22.56 0.58 -15.36
CA GLN A 132 22.26 -0.55 -16.25
C GLN A 132 23.48 -0.92 -17.08
N GLN A 133 24.12 0.07 -17.71
CA GLN A 133 25.33 -0.15 -18.49
C GLN A 133 26.44 -0.80 -17.65
N LYS A 134 26.66 -0.32 -16.41
CA LYS A 134 27.65 -0.91 -15.49
C LYS A 134 27.31 -2.35 -15.08
N VAL A 135 26.04 -2.71 -14.97
CA VAL A 135 25.59 -4.09 -14.67
C VAL A 135 25.80 -5.00 -15.87
N GLU A 136 25.52 -4.52 -17.09
CA GLU A 136 25.77 -5.25 -18.33
C GLU A 136 27.27 -5.49 -18.55
N ASP A 137 28.09 -4.45 -18.36
CA ASP A 137 29.55 -4.51 -18.48
C ASP A 137 30.22 -5.44 -17.45
N SER A 138 29.55 -5.71 -16.32
CA SER A 138 30.05 -6.60 -15.26
C SER A 138 29.62 -8.08 -15.43
N GLY A 139 29.06 -8.45 -16.58
CA GLY A 139 28.80 -9.85 -16.95
C GLY A 139 27.41 -10.36 -16.55
N GLY A 140 26.38 -9.51 -16.68
CA GLY A 140 25.00 -9.87 -16.39
C GLY A 140 24.51 -11.07 -17.24
N GLY A 141 24.38 -12.24 -16.62
CA GLY A 141 23.83 -13.41 -17.33
C GLY A 141 24.01 -14.78 -16.69
N GLU A 142 24.82 -14.93 -15.63
CA GLU A 142 24.83 -16.21 -14.92
C GLU A 142 23.52 -16.39 -14.14
N THR A 143 22.82 -17.51 -14.41
CA THR A 143 21.72 -17.99 -13.58
C THR A 143 22.13 -17.90 -12.12
N ASN A 144 21.34 -17.20 -11.31
CA ASN A 144 21.65 -16.95 -9.90
C ASN A 144 21.43 -18.22 -9.06
N ALA A 145 22.18 -19.29 -9.34
CA ALA A 145 22.06 -20.59 -8.71
C ALA A 145 22.29 -20.50 -7.19
N SER A 146 23.21 -19.63 -6.77
CA SER A 146 23.44 -19.32 -5.34
C SER A 146 22.21 -18.66 -4.71
N GLY A 147 21.59 -17.68 -5.39
CA GLY A 147 20.36 -17.03 -4.94
C GLY A 147 19.17 -17.97 -4.88
N VAL A 148 19.02 -18.88 -5.84
CA VAL A 148 17.95 -19.92 -5.83
C VAL A 148 18.14 -20.88 -4.66
N SER A 149 19.37 -21.31 -4.37
CA SER A 149 19.65 -22.17 -3.23
C SER A 149 19.35 -21.48 -1.89
N ALA A 150 19.76 -20.22 -1.73
CA ALA A 150 19.46 -19.44 -0.53
C ALA A 150 17.94 -19.19 -0.38
N GLU A 151 17.24 -18.98 -1.49
CA GLU A 151 15.79 -18.82 -1.46
C GLU A 151 15.11 -20.13 -1.04
N TYR A 152 15.59 -21.29 -1.48
CA TYR A 152 15.03 -22.57 -1.08
C TYR A 152 15.06 -22.77 0.45
N ASP A 153 16.17 -22.42 1.10
CA ASP A 153 16.28 -22.46 2.56
C ASP A 153 15.34 -21.45 3.23
N THR A 154 15.19 -20.28 2.62
CA THR A 154 14.26 -19.24 3.08
C THR A 154 12.80 -19.71 3.01
N ILE A 155 12.40 -20.35 1.91
CA ILE A 155 11.06 -20.95 1.74
C ILE A 155 10.84 -22.05 2.78
N ARG A 156 11.86 -22.86 3.09
CA ARG A 156 11.76 -23.85 4.16
C ARG A 156 11.49 -23.20 5.51
N GLN A 157 12.15 -22.08 5.81
CA GLN A 157 11.87 -21.31 7.02
C GLN A 157 10.44 -20.73 7.01
N MET A 158 9.99 -20.19 5.87
CA MET A 158 8.61 -19.73 5.70
C MET A 158 7.60 -20.84 6.01
N ALA A 159 7.81 -22.05 5.48
CA ALA A 159 6.96 -23.20 5.75
C ALA A 159 6.86 -23.53 7.24
N LYS A 160 7.97 -23.48 7.98
CA LYS A 160 7.95 -23.67 9.44
C LYS A 160 7.11 -22.60 10.14
N MET A 161 7.32 -21.33 9.78
CA MET A 161 6.65 -20.18 10.38
C MET A 161 5.15 -20.17 10.14
N THR A 162 4.67 -20.62 8.97
CA THR A 162 3.22 -20.73 8.71
C THR A 162 2.51 -21.67 9.69
N CYS A 163 3.22 -22.65 10.23
CA CYS A 163 2.67 -23.62 11.20
C CYS A 163 2.69 -23.12 12.65
N GLY A 164 3.32 -21.98 12.93
CA GLY A 164 3.40 -21.40 14.27
C GLY A 164 4.71 -20.66 14.54
N ARG A 165 4.69 -19.80 15.57
CA ARG A 165 5.77 -18.85 15.87
C ARG A 165 7.13 -19.48 16.19
N GLN A 166 7.17 -20.62 16.87
CA GLN A 166 8.42 -21.35 17.12
C GLN A 166 8.87 -22.20 15.92
N GLY A 167 8.05 -22.29 14.89
CA GLY A 167 8.28 -23.13 13.72
C GLY A 167 8.11 -24.61 14.04
N ASN A 168 7.26 -25.31 13.29
CA ASN A 168 7.29 -26.78 13.33
C ASN A 168 8.50 -27.25 12.52
N HIS A 169 9.40 -28.04 13.12
CA HIS A 169 10.58 -28.57 12.44
C HIS A 169 10.22 -29.55 11.32
N PHE A 170 9.07 -30.21 11.44
CA PHE A 170 8.55 -31.18 10.49
C PHE A 170 7.10 -30.84 10.12
N PRO A 171 6.89 -29.82 9.26
CA PRO A 171 5.57 -29.42 8.81
C PRO A 171 5.06 -30.42 7.76
N ILE A 172 4.68 -31.63 8.20
CA ILE A 172 4.11 -32.68 7.36
C ILE A 172 2.60 -32.49 7.28
N LEU A 173 2.09 -32.26 6.07
CA LEU A 173 0.65 -32.31 5.81
C LEU A 173 0.18 -33.77 5.86
N THR A 174 -0.72 -34.08 6.76
CA THR A 174 -1.40 -35.38 6.82
C THR A 174 -2.87 -35.22 6.48
N ARG A 175 -3.56 -36.33 6.20
CA ARG A 175 -5.00 -36.34 5.86
C ARG A 175 -5.84 -35.69 6.97
N GLU A 176 -5.42 -35.84 8.22
CA GLU A 176 -6.09 -35.30 9.40
C GLU A 176 -6.02 -33.78 9.47
N TYR A 177 -5.05 -33.14 8.82
CA TYR A 177 -4.92 -31.67 8.77
C TYR A 177 -5.55 -31.06 7.52
N PHE A 178 -5.94 -31.88 6.54
CA PHE A 178 -6.56 -31.41 5.31
C PHE A 178 -8.07 -31.34 5.47
N HIS A 179 -8.59 -30.13 5.73
CA HIS A 179 -10.02 -29.88 5.86
C HIS A 179 -10.57 -28.87 4.84
N CYS A 180 -9.71 -28.40 3.92
CA CYS A 180 -10.05 -27.29 3.03
C CYS A 180 -11.00 -27.73 1.92
N SER A 181 -12.13 -27.02 1.78
CA SER A 181 -12.93 -27.08 0.56
C SER A 181 -12.20 -26.39 -0.60
N SER A 182 -12.64 -26.58 -1.85
CA SER A 182 -11.99 -25.97 -3.02
C SER A 182 -11.88 -24.43 -2.96
N ARG A 183 -12.73 -23.76 -2.19
CA ARG A 183 -12.70 -22.30 -1.96
C ARG A 183 -11.77 -21.88 -0.81
N GLU A 184 -11.38 -22.82 0.04
CA GLU A 184 -10.52 -22.61 1.21
C GLU A 184 -9.09 -23.06 0.98
N ILE A 185 -8.80 -23.75 -0.14
CA ILE A 185 -7.42 -24.02 -0.55
C ILE A 185 -6.79 -22.70 -0.99
N GLY A 186 -5.58 -22.42 -0.51
CA GLY A 186 -4.76 -21.26 -0.86
C GLY A 186 -4.16 -21.34 -2.26
N ILE A 187 -5.00 -21.54 -3.28
CA ILE A 187 -4.63 -21.34 -4.68
C ILE A 187 -4.58 -19.84 -5.01
N ARG A 188 -3.90 -19.49 -6.10
CA ARG A 188 -3.72 -18.11 -6.55
C ARG A 188 -5.05 -17.35 -6.61
N GLU A 189 -6.07 -17.96 -7.16
CA GLU A 189 -7.38 -17.34 -7.45
C GLU A 189 -8.10 -16.97 -6.15
N ASN A 190 -8.23 -17.93 -5.22
CA ASN A 190 -8.87 -17.72 -3.91
C ASN A 190 -8.12 -16.69 -3.07
N VAL A 191 -6.79 -16.68 -3.14
CA VAL A 191 -5.98 -15.68 -2.43
C VAL A 191 -6.16 -14.28 -3.02
N ILE A 192 -6.19 -14.14 -4.35
CA ILE A 192 -6.46 -12.85 -5.00
C ILE A 192 -7.85 -12.34 -4.63
N GLU A 193 -8.86 -13.21 -4.62
CA GLU A 193 -10.21 -12.85 -4.19
C GLU A 193 -10.23 -12.37 -2.74
N THR A 194 -9.55 -13.09 -1.85
CA THR A 194 -9.44 -12.69 -0.43
C THR A 194 -8.71 -11.35 -0.26
N LEU A 195 -7.63 -11.10 -1.00
CA LEU A 195 -6.93 -9.81 -0.98
C LEU A 195 -7.81 -8.66 -1.50
N ARG A 196 -8.60 -8.90 -2.55
CA ARG A 196 -9.58 -7.91 -3.05
C ARG A 196 -10.66 -7.62 -2.01
N TRP A 197 -11.15 -8.64 -1.31
CA TRP A 197 -12.09 -8.47 -0.21
C TRP A 197 -11.49 -7.62 0.91
N ILE A 198 -10.24 -7.88 1.31
CA ILE A 198 -9.53 -7.05 2.31
C ILE A 198 -9.46 -5.59 1.85
N GLU A 199 -9.04 -5.34 0.61
CA GLU A 199 -8.93 -3.99 0.04
C GLU A 199 -10.28 -3.26 -0.08
N SER A 200 -11.39 -3.99 -0.25
CA SER A 200 -12.73 -3.39 -0.28
C SER A 200 -13.18 -2.83 1.08
N ILE A 201 -12.65 -3.38 2.17
CA ILE A 201 -12.92 -2.93 3.53
C ILE A 201 -11.89 -1.87 3.94
N ASP A 202 -10.62 -2.20 3.73
CA ASP A 202 -9.45 -1.40 4.09
C ASP A 202 -8.76 -0.91 2.83
N THR A 203 -9.21 0.24 2.33
CA THR A 203 -8.86 0.77 1.01
C THR A 203 -7.39 1.11 0.86
N GLU A 204 -6.68 1.26 1.98
CA GLU A 204 -5.26 1.58 2.00
C GLU A 204 -4.40 0.34 2.30
N ALA A 205 -4.97 -0.88 2.32
CA ALA A 205 -4.29 -2.10 2.80
C ALA A 205 -2.93 -2.33 2.12
N TYR A 206 -2.88 -1.99 0.83
CA TYR A 206 -1.73 -2.15 -0.04
C TYR A 206 -1.14 -0.82 -0.49
N CYS A 207 -1.45 0.26 0.22
CA CYS A 207 -1.03 1.58 -0.15
C CYS A 207 0.14 2.05 0.71
N ARG A 208 1.08 2.79 0.10
CA ARG A 208 2.13 3.49 0.82
C ARG A 208 2.17 4.94 0.39
N GLN A 209 2.08 5.82 1.38
CA GLN A 209 2.18 7.25 1.17
C GLN A 209 3.64 7.67 1.02
N TYR A 210 3.94 8.39 -0.05
CA TYR A 210 5.21 9.05 -0.31
C TYR A 210 4.97 10.47 -0.81
N LYS A 211 5.57 11.45 -0.13
CA LYS A 211 5.19 12.88 -0.27
C LYS A 211 3.67 13.02 -0.11
N SER A 212 3.00 13.74 -0.99
CA SER A 212 1.54 13.93 -1.00
C SER A 212 0.76 12.81 -1.70
N GLN A 213 1.41 11.75 -2.18
CA GLN A 213 0.76 10.72 -3.00
C GLN A 213 0.66 9.38 -2.30
N LEU A 214 -0.48 8.73 -2.48
CA LEU A 214 -0.75 7.39 -1.99
C LEU A 214 -0.55 6.38 -3.13
N ASN A 215 0.54 5.63 -3.10
CA ASN A 215 0.86 4.66 -4.14
C ASN A 215 0.30 3.29 -3.78
N ARG A 216 -0.53 2.71 -4.67
CA ARG A 216 -1.04 1.34 -4.53
C ARG A 216 0.00 0.32 -4.98
N ILE A 217 0.50 -0.48 -4.05
CA ILE A 217 1.60 -1.43 -4.26
C ILE A 217 1.27 -2.77 -3.57
N PRO A 218 0.50 -3.65 -4.25
CA PRO A 218 0.16 -4.97 -3.72
C PRO A 218 1.42 -5.80 -3.42
N PRO A 219 1.48 -6.58 -2.32
CA PRO A 219 2.64 -7.41 -2.04
C PRO A 219 2.79 -8.54 -3.07
N PHE A 220 3.99 -9.10 -3.17
CA PHE A 220 4.18 -10.44 -3.70
C PHE A 220 3.62 -11.46 -2.71
N VAL A 221 2.86 -12.41 -3.24
CA VAL A 221 2.33 -13.53 -2.45
C VAL A 221 3.11 -14.78 -2.82
N ILE A 222 3.69 -15.43 -1.81
CA ILE A 222 4.39 -16.71 -1.94
C ILE A 222 3.47 -17.77 -1.33
N LEU A 223 2.96 -18.67 -2.18
CA LEU A 223 2.11 -19.77 -1.76
C LEU A 223 2.97 -20.93 -1.30
N ILE A 224 2.86 -21.27 -0.02
CA ILE A 224 3.67 -22.31 0.62
C ILE A 224 2.81 -23.58 0.73
N PRO A 225 3.23 -24.73 0.18
CA PRO A 225 2.49 -25.98 0.23
C PRO A 225 2.59 -26.61 1.63
N SER A 226 2.07 -25.93 2.63
CA SER A 226 2.05 -26.32 4.05
C SER A 226 0.63 -26.18 4.63
N TYR A 227 0.39 -26.86 5.74
CA TYR A 227 -0.89 -26.89 6.47
C TYR A 227 -1.04 -25.78 7.52
N GLY A 228 -0.18 -24.77 7.47
CA GLY A 228 -0.11 -23.71 8.47
C GLY A 228 -1.42 -22.91 8.60
N ASP A 229 -1.73 -22.44 9.80
CA ASP A 229 -2.96 -21.67 10.07
C ASP A 229 -2.77 -20.16 9.88
N TYR A 230 -1.52 -19.70 9.79
CA TYR A 230 -1.19 -18.27 9.77
C TYR A 230 -0.34 -17.93 8.54
N GLY A 231 -0.79 -16.93 7.79
CA GLY A 231 0.07 -16.20 6.87
C GLY A 231 0.76 -15.05 7.59
N PHE A 232 1.88 -14.60 7.06
CA PHE A 232 2.69 -13.56 7.69
C PHE A 232 3.48 -12.75 6.65
N CYS A 233 3.98 -11.59 7.08
CA CYS A 233 4.82 -10.73 6.25
C CYS A 233 6.29 -11.12 6.44
N TRP A 234 6.93 -11.55 5.35
CA TRP A 234 8.35 -11.87 5.34
C TRP A 234 9.21 -10.62 5.22
N GLU A 235 8.84 -9.73 4.30
CA GLU A 235 9.56 -8.49 4.02
C GLU A 235 8.54 -7.40 3.69
N PRO A 236 8.46 -6.28 4.41
CA PRO A 236 7.46 -5.25 4.13
C PRO A 236 7.75 -4.49 2.83
N PHE A 237 9.04 -4.32 2.50
CA PHE A 237 9.55 -3.76 1.27
C PHE A 237 11.07 -3.97 1.17
N ASP A 238 11.62 -3.80 -0.03
CA ASP A 238 13.07 -3.79 -0.26
C ASP A 238 13.70 -2.63 0.53
N ARG A 239 14.69 -2.96 1.38
CA ARG A 239 15.47 -2.02 2.20
C ARG A 239 16.02 -0.83 1.39
N TYR A 240 16.39 -1.06 0.13
CA TYR A 240 16.97 -0.06 -0.78
C TYR A 240 15.93 0.72 -1.58
N ASN A 241 14.75 0.14 -1.79
CA ASN A 241 13.62 0.79 -2.46
C ASN A 241 12.37 0.80 -1.56
N ARG A 242 12.39 1.63 -0.52
CA ARG A 242 11.31 1.66 0.49
C ARG A 242 9.98 2.19 -0.03
N VAL A 243 10.01 2.92 -1.14
CA VAL A 243 8.86 3.68 -1.65
C VAL A 243 8.03 2.84 -2.61
N THR A 244 8.66 2.23 -3.61
CA THR A 244 7.92 1.57 -4.71
C THR A 244 8.03 0.05 -4.71
N SER A 245 8.99 -0.56 -3.99
CA SER A 245 9.19 -2.01 -4.03
C SER A 245 8.09 -2.79 -3.32
N ARG A 246 7.69 -3.92 -3.86
CA ARG A 246 6.62 -4.73 -3.27
C ARG A 246 7.13 -5.48 -2.04
N GLY A 247 6.34 -5.52 -0.97
CA GLY A 247 6.56 -6.44 0.14
C GLY A 247 6.33 -7.90 -0.27
N ARG A 248 6.70 -8.85 0.59
CA ARG A 248 6.53 -10.29 0.40
C ARG A 248 5.72 -10.85 1.57
N ILE A 249 4.61 -11.48 1.26
CA ILE A 249 3.80 -12.21 2.24
C ILE A 249 3.81 -13.71 1.91
N ALA A 250 3.95 -14.53 2.94
CA ALA A 250 3.92 -15.99 2.84
C ALA A 250 2.56 -16.49 3.32
N ILE A 251 1.91 -17.33 2.51
CA ILE A 251 0.58 -17.86 2.79
C ILE A 251 0.59 -19.37 2.66
N PRO A 252 0.21 -20.13 3.70
CA PRO A 252 0.05 -21.57 3.61
C PRO A 252 -1.13 -21.94 2.69
N MET A 253 -0.92 -22.93 1.82
CA MET A 253 -1.94 -23.40 0.87
C MET A 253 -3.04 -24.21 1.54
N TYR A 254 -2.76 -24.86 2.67
CA TYR A 254 -3.69 -25.79 3.33
C TYR A 254 -4.03 -25.34 4.75
N SER A 255 -4.29 -24.05 4.91
CA SER A 255 -4.73 -23.48 6.19
C SER A 255 -6.13 -23.94 6.57
N LYS A 256 -6.43 -24.06 7.87
CA LYS A 256 -7.81 -24.31 8.34
C LYS A 256 -8.80 -23.27 7.85
N ASN A 257 -8.38 -22.01 7.76
CA ASN A 257 -9.19 -20.92 7.23
C ASN A 257 -8.31 -19.96 6.42
N LEU A 258 -8.49 -19.98 5.10
CA LEU A 258 -7.71 -19.16 4.17
C LEU A 258 -7.90 -17.67 4.42
N GLN A 259 -9.14 -17.24 4.70
CA GLN A 259 -9.44 -15.84 4.96
C GLN A 259 -8.64 -15.33 6.15
N ILE A 260 -8.57 -16.11 7.24
CA ILE A 260 -7.78 -15.78 8.42
C ILE A 260 -6.28 -15.77 8.10
N ALA A 261 -5.77 -16.76 7.36
CA ALA A 261 -4.36 -16.83 7.01
C ALA A 261 -3.92 -15.61 6.18
N VAL A 262 -4.69 -15.25 5.15
CA VAL A 262 -4.43 -14.07 4.30
C VAL A 262 -4.56 -12.79 5.12
N LEU A 263 -5.59 -12.66 5.95
CA LEU A 263 -5.84 -11.48 6.77
C LEU A 263 -4.73 -11.26 7.79
N THR A 264 -4.23 -12.33 8.41
CA THR A 264 -3.07 -12.30 9.31
C THR A 264 -1.82 -11.83 8.58
N ALA A 265 -1.60 -12.29 7.34
CA ALA A 265 -0.46 -11.86 6.53
C ALA A 265 -0.52 -10.36 6.20
N VAL A 266 -1.70 -9.85 5.85
CA VAL A 266 -1.91 -8.43 5.56
C VAL A 266 -1.80 -7.58 6.83
N ALA A 267 -2.31 -8.06 7.97
CA ALA A 267 -2.16 -7.39 9.26
C ALA A 267 -0.68 -7.24 9.65
N ASP A 268 0.09 -8.32 9.50
CA ASP A 268 1.53 -8.31 9.77
C ASP A 268 2.27 -7.38 8.80
N LEU A 269 1.91 -7.38 7.51
CA LEU A 269 2.43 -6.46 6.51
C LEU A 269 2.14 -5.00 6.90
N ARG A 270 0.90 -4.70 7.28
CA ARG A 270 0.46 -3.38 7.75
C ARG A 270 1.31 -2.89 8.92
N TRP A 271 1.48 -3.74 9.92
CA TRP A 271 2.30 -3.43 11.09
C TRP A 271 3.77 -3.18 10.73
N GLN A 272 4.38 -4.09 9.96
CA GLN A 272 5.79 -4.01 9.61
C GLN A 272 6.09 -2.79 8.71
N VAL A 273 5.24 -2.50 7.71
CA VAL A 273 5.36 -1.31 6.86
C VAL A 273 5.30 -0.04 7.70
N ALA A 274 4.32 0.08 8.61
CA ALA A 274 4.19 1.24 9.47
C ALA A 274 5.38 1.39 10.42
N LYS A 275 5.83 0.28 11.03
CA LYS A 275 6.97 0.26 11.96
C LYS A 275 8.27 0.66 11.27
N GLU A 276 8.57 0.07 10.12
CA GLU A 276 9.80 0.40 9.38
C GLU A 276 9.78 1.80 8.79
N LYS A 277 8.62 2.31 8.37
CA LYS A 277 8.46 3.69 7.90
C LYS A 277 8.71 4.69 9.02
N ALA A 278 8.18 4.44 10.22
CA ALA A 278 8.39 5.28 11.40
C ALA A 278 9.84 5.19 11.95
N SER A 279 10.57 4.13 11.62
CA SER A 279 11.96 3.90 12.02
C SER A 279 12.14 4.07 13.53
N TYR A 280 12.86 5.10 14.00
CA TYR A 280 13.12 5.31 15.42
C TYR A 280 11.87 5.75 16.20
N TYR A 281 10.90 6.40 15.53
CA TYR A 281 9.70 6.96 16.13
C TYR A 281 8.51 5.99 16.16
N TRP A 282 8.74 4.71 15.88
CA TRP A 282 7.67 3.71 15.77
C TRP A 282 6.85 3.52 17.06
N MET A 283 7.37 3.95 18.21
CA MET A 283 6.70 3.92 19.52
C MET A 283 6.00 5.23 19.90
N GLU A 284 6.20 6.30 19.12
CA GLU A 284 5.76 7.65 19.47
C GLU A 284 4.66 8.15 18.54
N GLU A 285 4.80 7.91 17.23
CA GLU A 285 3.92 8.49 16.22
C GLU A 285 3.30 7.45 15.27
N GLY A 286 2.29 7.89 14.52
CA GLY A 286 1.61 7.09 13.51
C GLY A 286 0.81 5.90 14.07
N LEU A 287 0.49 4.96 13.19
CA LEU A 287 -0.30 3.76 13.53
C LEU A 287 0.35 2.96 14.68
N THR A 288 1.64 2.65 14.55
CA THR A 288 2.36 1.81 15.51
C THR A 288 2.59 2.53 16.83
N GLY A 289 2.89 3.83 16.82
CA GLY A 289 3.14 4.59 18.03
C GLY A 289 1.88 4.75 18.89
N ASN A 290 0.77 5.15 18.26
CA ASN A 290 -0.51 5.28 18.98
C ASN A 290 -1.00 3.93 19.52
N TYR A 291 -0.84 2.85 18.74
CA TYR A 291 -1.20 1.51 19.21
C TYR A 291 -0.27 1.03 20.35
N TYR A 292 1.04 1.30 20.25
CA TYR A 292 2.01 0.95 21.28
C TYR A 292 1.76 1.70 22.61
N GLN A 293 1.41 2.98 22.55
CA GLN A 293 1.04 3.77 23.73
C GLN A 293 -0.18 3.18 24.43
N TRP A 294 -1.22 2.80 23.67
CA TRP A 294 -2.37 2.09 24.23
C TRP A 294 -1.96 0.76 24.88
N PHE A 295 -1.15 -0.04 24.18
CA PHE A 295 -0.68 -1.33 24.68
C PHE A 295 0.06 -1.20 26.03
N GLN A 296 0.93 -0.20 26.14
CA GLN A 296 1.65 0.12 27.38
C GLN A 296 0.71 0.62 28.49
N ALA A 297 -0.24 1.51 28.16
CA ALA A 297 -1.22 2.02 29.12
C ALA A 297 -2.09 0.91 29.71
N GLN A 298 -2.42 -0.12 28.91
CA GLN A 298 -3.16 -1.31 29.35
C GLN A 298 -2.30 -2.33 30.12
N LYS A 299 -0.98 -2.09 30.25
CA LYS A 299 -0.02 -2.98 30.94
C LYS A 299 -0.05 -4.42 30.40
N LEU A 300 -0.29 -4.57 29.10
CA LEU A 300 -0.35 -5.87 28.44
C LEU A 300 1.05 -6.50 28.38
N LYS A 301 1.11 -7.83 28.48
CA LYS A 301 2.34 -8.61 28.37
C LYS A 301 2.35 -9.39 27.06
N GLY A 302 3.53 -9.57 26.49
CA GLY A 302 3.73 -10.32 25.25
C GLY A 302 4.15 -9.41 24.09
N ASP A 303 3.97 -9.91 22.87
CA ASP A 303 4.37 -9.20 21.66
C ASP A 303 3.25 -8.26 21.19
N VAL A 304 3.51 -6.96 21.21
CA VAL A 304 2.56 -5.93 20.74
C VAL A 304 2.04 -6.21 19.33
N LYS A 305 2.86 -6.82 18.47
CA LYS A 305 2.48 -7.16 17.10
C LYS A 305 1.36 -8.21 17.07
N GLU A 306 1.38 -9.19 17.96
CA GLU A 306 0.36 -10.23 18.02
C GLU A 306 -0.99 -9.65 18.46
N TYR A 307 -0.99 -8.72 19.41
CA TYR A 307 -2.20 -8.00 19.80
C TYR A 307 -2.74 -7.17 18.63
N PHE A 308 -1.84 -6.44 17.93
CA PHE A 308 -2.24 -5.66 16.77
C PHE A 308 -2.89 -6.53 15.69
N ILE A 309 -2.29 -7.67 15.38
CA ILE A 309 -2.83 -8.61 14.40
C ILE A 309 -4.22 -9.09 14.82
N ASN A 310 -4.39 -9.54 16.07
CA ASN A 310 -5.69 -10.01 16.57
C ASN A 310 -6.77 -8.91 16.56
N ASP A 311 -6.41 -7.68 16.95
CA ASP A 311 -7.32 -6.54 16.87
C ASP A 311 -7.66 -6.20 15.42
N TYR A 312 -6.70 -6.30 14.48
CA TYR A 312 -6.96 -6.09 13.07
C TYR A 312 -7.91 -7.16 12.50
N LEU A 313 -7.81 -8.41 12.94
CA LEU A 313 -8.80 -9.45 12.59
C LEU A 313 -10.20 -9.05 13.07
N LEU A 314 -10.33 -8.54 14.30
CA LEU A 314 -11.62 -8.05 14.83
C LEU A 314 -12.12 -6.81 14.07
N TRP A 315 -11.21 -5.90 13.69
CA TRP A 315 -11.52 -4.73 12.87
C TRP A 315 -12.20 -5.13 11.56
N MET A 316 -11.59 -6.09 10.88
CA MET A 316 -11.99 -6.50 9.53
C MET A 316 -13.19 -7.45 9.52
N LEU A 317 -13.35 -8.30 10.54
CA LEU A 317 -14.41 -9.33 10.60
C LEU A 317 -15.62 -8.96 11.47
N LYS A 318 -15.49 -7.96 12.36
CA LYS A 318 -16.54 -7.60 13.32
C LYS A 318 -16.89 -6.12 13.23
N GLU A 319 -15.91 -5.23 13.34
CA GLU A 319 -16.17 -3.78 13.36
C GLU A 319 -16.66 -3.27 12.00
N SER A 320 -16.18 -3.82 10.88
CA SER A 320 -16.67 -3.55 9.52
C SER A 320 -18.17 -3.89 9.35
N ASP A 321 -18.70 -4.81 10.16
CA ASP A 321 -20.11 -5.16 10.23
C ASP A 321 -20.85 -4.49 11.41
N GLY A 322 -20.19 -3.59 12.14
CA GLY A 322 -20.76 -2.84 13.26
C GLY A 322 -20.89 -3.63 14.56
N ILE A 323 -20.29 -4.81 14.63
CA ILE A 323 -20.19 -5.59 15.86
C ILE A 323 -18.99 -5.03 16.65
N GLN A 324 -19.29 -4.22 17.66
CA GLN A 324 -18.28 -3.57 18.49
C GLN A 324 -17.58 -4.57 19.41
N LYS A 325 -16.37 -4.99 19.04
CA LYS A 325 -15.52 -5.93 19.82
C LYS A 325 -14.21 -5.29 20.27
N LEU A 326 -13.73 -4.27 19.57
CA LEU A 326 -12.49 -3.59 19.90
C LEU A 326 -12.63 -2.68 21.12
N ASN A 327 -11.51 -2.46 21.80
CA ASN A 327 -11.38 -1.38 22.76
C ASN A 327 -11.64 -0.02 22.07
N LYS A 328 -12.24 0.93 22.80
CA LYS A 328 -12.55 2.28 22.29
C LYS A 328 -11.33 2.99 21.72
N ASP A 329 -10.18 2.88 22.39
CA ASP A 329 -8.96 3.58 21.99
C ASP A 329 -8.36 2.94 20.74
N VAL A 330 -8.30 1.60 20.68
CA VAL A 330 -7.86 0.86 19.49
C VAL A 330 -8.73 1.17 18.29
N ARG A 331 -10.06 1.20 18.48
CA ARG A 331 -11.02 1.59 17.43
C ARG A 331 -10.71 2.99 16.90
N ALA A 332 -10.42 3.94 17.78
CA ALA A 332 -10.09 5.31 17.36
C ALA A 332 -8.76 5.37 16.59
N VAL A 333 -7.76 4.58 16.99
CA VAL A 333 -6.49 4.45 16.26
C VAL A 333 -6.74 3.87 14.86
N PHE A 334 -7.45 2.75 14.78
CA PHE A 334 -7.72 2.08 13.50
C PHE A 334 -8.58 2.92 12.57
N TRP A 335 -9.61 3.59 13.10
CA TRP A 335 -10.44 4.51 12.32
C TRP A 335 -9.62 5.64 11.67
N ARG A 336 -8.60 6.15 12.37
CA ARG A 336 -7.73 7.23 11.87
C ARG A 336 -6.71 6.75 10.84
N PHE A 337 -6.05 5.63 11.10
CA PHE A 337 -4.86 5.22 10.35
C PHE A 337 -5.11 4.05 9.38
N MET A 338 -6.27 3.42 9.48
CA MET A 338 -6.74 2.30 8.65
C MET A 338 -8.24 2.49 8.36
N PRO A 339 -8.62 3.63 7.75
CA PRO A 339 -10.02 4.00 7.60
C PRO A 339 -10.76 2.98 6.73
N PHE A 340 -12.01 2.71 7.11
CA PHE A 340 -12.90 1.93 6.25
C PHE A 340 -13.25 2.68 4.96
N SER A 341 -13.64 1.94 3.93
CA SER A 341 -14.26 2.52 2.73
C SER A 341 -15.49 3.37 3.08
N GLN A 342 -15.77 4.38 2.26
CA GLN A 342 -16.89 5.29 2.50
C GLN A 342 -18.24 4.55 2.59
N GLU A 343 -18.43 3.52 1.76
CA GLU A 343 -19.60 2.64 1.78
C GLU A 343 -19.81 1.98 3.15
N ILE A 344 -18.74 1.47 3.76
CA ILE A 344 -18.80 0.87 5.09
C ILE A 344 -19.05 1.95 6.15
N LYS A 345 -18.38 3.10 6.07
CA LYS A 345 -18.62 4.22 7.01
C LYS A 345 -20.10 4.63 7.01
N ASP A 346 -20.72 4.73 5.84
CA ASP A 346 -22.13 5.09 5.69
C ASP A 346 -23.07 4.00 6.24
N LYS A 347 -22.73 2.71 6.06
CA LYS A 347 -23.43 1.57 6.66
C LYS A 347 -23.32 1.55 8.19
N LEU A 348 -22.17 1.93 8.75
CA LEU A 348 -21.88 1.90 10.19
C LEU A 348 -22.47 3.09 10.95
N LYS A 349 -22.48 4.27 10.33
CA LYS A 349 -22.96 5.52 10.92
C LYS A 349 -24.34 5.41 11.61
N PRO A 350 -25.39 4.78 11.02
CA PRO A 350 -26.68 4.64 11.68
C PRO A 350 -26.74 3.48 12.70
N ARG A 351 -25.74 2.57 12.73
CA ARG A 351 -25.79 1.36 13.57
C ARG A 351 -25.44 1.63 15.03
N ALA A 352 -24.56 2.59 15.31
CA ALA A 352 -24.18 2.92 16.68
C ALA A 352 -23.63 4.34 16.80
N LEU A 353 -23.89 4.97 17.95
CA LEU A 353 -23.45 6.33 18.27
C LEU A 353 -21.92 6.51 18.12
N VAL A 354 -21.14 5.50 18.50
CA VAL A 354 -19.67 5.55 18.40
C VAL A 354 -19.19 5.79 16.96
N TYR A 355 -19.83 5.19 15.96
CA TYR A 355 -19.44 5.38 14.56
C TYR A 355 -19.93 6.72 14.03
N GLN A 356 -21.08 7.20 14.49
CA GLN A 356 -21.56 8.54 14.19
C GLN A 356 -20.59 9.63 14.67
N GLU A 357 -20.09 9.50 15.90
CA GLU A 357 -19.08 10.40 16.46
C GLU A 357 -17.77 10.36 15.67
N LEU A 358 -17.31 9.17 15.29
CA LEU A 358 -16.10 9.01 14.48
C LEU A 358 -16.23 9.65 13.09
N CYS A 359 -17.36 9.43 12.40
CA CYS A 359 -17.64 10.10 11.12
C CYS A 359 -17.70 11.62 11.27
N GLN A 360 -18.27 12.14 12.36
CA GLN A 360 -18.30 13.59 12.59
C GLN A 360 -16.90 14.16 12.82
N ARG A 361 -16.04 13.42 13.55
CA ARG A 361 -14.64 13.81 13.75
C ARG A 361 -13.84 13.83 12.44
N ASP A 362 -14.09 12.89 11.53
CA ASP A 362 -13.46 12.90 10.20
C ASP A 362 -13.84 14.17 9.43
N ARG A 363 -15.13 14.51 9.35
CA ARG A 363 -15.60 15.74 8.69
C ARG A 363 -14.97 17.00 9.25
N ASN A 364 -14.84 17.08 10.58
CA ASN A 364 -14.22 18.23 11.22
C ASN A 364 -12.73 18.36 10.87
N ARG A 365 -12.04 17.23 10.62
CA ARG A 365 -10.63 17.25 10.15
C ARG A 365 -10.53 17.66 8.70
N GLU A 366 -11.38 17.11 7.83
CA GLU A 366 -11.43 17.51 6.41
C GLU A 366 -11.62 19.02 6.25
N LEU A 367 -12.48 19.62 7.08
CA LEU A 367 -12.69 21.07 7.12
C LEU A 367 -11.50 21.85 7.67
N SER A 368 -10.68 21.25 8.54
CA SER A 368 -9.51 21.88 9.15
C SER A 368 -8.24 21.73 8.32
N ASP A 369 -8.10 20.64 7.56
CA ASP A 369 -6.97 20.37 6.66
C ASP A 369 -7.14 21.09 5.30
N GLY A 370 -8.35 21.59 5.00
CA GLY A 370 -8.67 22.39 3.83
C GLY A 370 -8.50 23.91 3.98
N TYR A 371 -7.78 24.37 5.02
CA TYR A 371 -7.48 25.78 5.29
C TYR A 371 -5.99 26.10 5.18
#